data_AF-A0A7V8YIM8-F1
#
_entry.id   AF-A0A7V8YIM8-F1
#
_cell.length_a   1.000
_cell.length_b   1.000
_cell.length_c   1.000
_cell.angle_alpha   90.00
_cell.angle_beta   90.00
_cell.angle_gamma   90.00
#
_symmetry.space_group_name_H-M   'P 1'
#
loop_
_entity.id
_entity.type
_entity.pdbx_description
1 polymer ?
#
loop_
_entity_poly.entity_id
_entity_poly.type
_entity_poly.pdbx_seq_one_letter_code
_entity_poly.pdbx_strand_id
1 'polypeptide(L)' 'RYAAQAGLAHNMAPHRLRHFLFTWLKTQGIDDALIQPYSGHHSRTSLEIYSKIALTTAQHTYDEIIDQFPV' A
#
# COMPACT_ATOMS: atom_id res chain seq x y z
N ARG A 1 13.17 7.66 20.83
CA ARG A 1 12.34 7.12 21.93
C ARG A 1 11.42 6.01 21.44
N TYR A 2 10.44 6.29 20.57
CA TYR A 2 9.48 5.27 20.10
C TYR A 2 10.09 4.15 19.26
N ALA A 3 11.05 4.46 18.37
CA ALA A 3 11.70 3.43 17.55
C ALA A 3 12.46 2.39 18.41
N ALA A 4 13.20 2.84 19.43
CA ALA A 4 13.89 1.97 20.38
C ALA A 4 12.90 1.12 21.21
N GLN A 5 11.77 1.70 21.63
CA GLN A 5 10.72 0.95 22.34
C GLN A 5 10.05 -0.10 21.45
N ALA A 6 9.97 0.14 20.14
CA ALA A 6 9.45 -0.81 19.15
C ALA A 6 10.50 -1.83 18.68
N GLY A 7 11.71 -1.85 19.25
CA GLY A 7 12.79 -2.75 18.84
C GLY A 7 13.41 -2.45 17.47
N LEU A 8 13.19 -1.25 16.92
CA LEU A 8 13.76 -0.84 15.64
C LEU A 8 15.21 -0.38 15.83
N ALA A 9 16.13 -0.96 15.04
CA ALA A 9 17.56 -0.66 15.10
C ALA A 9 17.89 0.82 14.82
N HIS A 10 17.04 1.50 14.06
CA HIS A 10 17.23 2.91 13.69
C HIS A 10 15.91 3.67 13.77
N ASN A 11 16.01 4.99 13.99
CA ASN A 11 14.84 5.85 13.98
C ASN A 11 14.24 5.90 12.57
N MET A 12 12.93 5.70 12.45
CA MET A 12 12.25 5.76 11.17
C MET A 12 11.74 7.18 10.90
N ALA A 13 12.18 7.76 9.79
CA ALA A 13 11.72 9.08 9.40
C ALA A 13 10.21 9.08 9.09
N PRO A 14 9.46 10.15 9.40
CA PRO A 14 8.01 10.20 9.19
C PRO A 14 7.56 9.88 7.75
N HIS A 15 8.36 10.28 6.74
CA HIS A 15 8.05 9.96 5.34
C HIS A 15 8.15 8.46 5.02
N ARG A 16 9.03 7.70 5.71
CA ARG A 16 9.13 6.24 5.55
C ARG A 16 7.93 5.54 6.17
N LEU A 17 7.47 6.01 7.33
CA LEU A 17 6.23 5.53 7.96
C LEU A 17 5.02 5.77 7.05
N ARG A 18 4.92 6.96 6.44
CA ARG A 18 3.86 7.28 5.47
C ARG A 18 3.90 6.36 4.26
N HIS A 19 5.09 6.13 3.70
CA HIS A 19 5.27 5.23 2.57
C HIS A 19 4.85 3.80 2.92
N PHE A 20 5.31 3.29 4.06
CA PHE A 20 4.92 1.97 4.56
C PHE A 20 3.40 1.83 4.73
N LEU A 21 2.75 2.83 5.32
CA LEU A 21 1.30 2.84 5.52
C LEU A 21 0.54 2.75 4.18
N PHE A 22 0.89 3.57 3.20
CA PHE A 22 0.18 3.55 1.91
C PHE A 22 0.45 2.28 1.11
N THR A 23 1.69 1.77 1.11
CA THR A 23 1.98 0.45 0.54
C THR A 23 1.13 -0.63 1.20
N TRP A 24 1.04 -0.64 2.54
CA TRP A 24 0.23 -1.62 3.26
C TRP A 24 -1.26 -1.51 2.89
N LEU A 25 -1.85 -0.32 2.91
CA LEU A 25 -3.26 -0.12 2.51
C LEU A 25 -3.54 -0.62 1.08
N LYS A 26 -2.60 -0.42 0.14
CA LYS A 26 -2.71 -0.95 -1.23
C LYS A 26 -2.70 -2.47 -1.27
N THR A 27 -1.84 -3.13 -0.47
CA THR A 27 -1.84 -4.60 -0.39
C THR A 27 -3.14 -5.16 0.21
N GLN A 28 -3.89 -4.37 0.97
CA GLN A 28 -5.22 -4.73 1.46
C GLN A 28 -6.34 -4.47 0.44
N GLY A 29 -6.01 -4.06 -0.80
CA GLY A 29 -6.99 -3.80 -1.86
C GLY A 29 -7.69 -2.44 -1.78
N ILE A 30 -7.18 -1.50 -0.97
CA ILE A 30 -7.79 -0.16 -0.86
C ILE A 30 -7.48 0.69 -2.09
N ASP A 31 -8.51 1.34 -2.65
CA ASP A 31 -8.40 2.18 -3.84
C ASP A 31 -7.64 3.48 -3.56
N ASP A 32 -6.92 3.99 -4.58
CA ASP A 32 -6.18 5.25 -4.52
C ASP A 32 -7.09 6.44 -4.18
N ALA A 33 -8.36 6.42 -4.62
CA ALA A 33 -9.34 7.45 -4.31
C ALA A 33 -9.64 7.55 -2.81
N LEU A 34 -9.61 6.42 -2.10
CA LEU A 34 -9.82 6.38 -0.64
C LEU A 34 -8.57 6.81 0.11
N ILE A 35 -7.38 6.55 -0.45
CA ILE A 35 -6.09 6.93 0.16
C ILE A 35 -5.78 8.42 -0.06
N GLN A 36 -6.18 8.99 -1.21
CA GLN A 36 -5.79 10.33 -1.64
C GLN A 36 -6.03 11.43 -0.59
N PRO A 37 -7.20 11.55 0.06
CA PRO A 37 -7.46 12.61 1.04
C PRO A 37 -6.52 12.58 2.24
N TYR A 38 -6.11 11.37 2.66
CA TYR A 38 -5.23 11.16 3.81
C TYR A 38 -3.75 11.26 3.45
N SER A 39 -3.44 11.27 2.16
CA SER A 39 -2.09 11.16 1.66
C SER A 39 -1.35 12.49 1.54
N GLY A 40 -2.09 13.59 1.46
CA GLY A 40 -1.54 14.92 1.18
C GLY A 40 -1.03 15.09 -0.25
N HIS A 41 -1.28 14.12 -1.15
CA HIS A 41 -0.92 14.24 -2.56
C HIS A 41 -1.99 15.03 -3.32
N HIS A 42 -1.52 16.00 -4.10
CA HIS A 42 -2.39 16.80 -4.97
C HIS A 42 -3.01 15.98 -6.11
N SER A 43 -2.38 14.88 -6.53
CA SER A 43 -2.85 14.04 -7.63
C SER A 43 -2.79 12.55 -7.31
N ARG A 44 -3.70 11.78 -7.92
CA ARG A 44 -3.70 10.30 -7.88
C ARG A 44 -2.47 9.70 -8.55
N THR A 45 -1.88 10.38 -9.53
CA THR A 45 -0.63 9.95 -10.18
C THR A 45 0.50 9.72 -9.19
N SER A 46 0.54 10.51 -8.11
CA SER A 46 1.55 10.35 -7.07
C SER A 46 1.38 9.07 -6.25
N LEU A 47 0.20 8.44 -6.28
CA LEU A 47 -0.11 7.19 -5.59
C LEU A 47 0.16 5.94 -6.44
N GLU A 48 0.33 6.08 -7.75
CA GLU A 48 0.61 4.95 -8.67
C GLU A 48 1.87 4.16 -8.28
N ILE A 49 2.82 4.81 -7.59
CA ILE A 49 4.02 4.15 -7.07
C ILE A 49 3.70 3.01 -6.10
N TYR A 50 2.59 3.12 -5.36
CA TYR A 50 2.15 2.11 -4.40
C TYR A 50 1.35 0.99 -5.09
N SER A 51 0.62 1.33 -6.16
CA SER A 51 -0.16 0.38 -6.96
C SER A 51 0.72 -0.66 -7.65
N LYS A 52 1.92 -0.31 -8.11
CA LYS A 52 2.87 -1.26 -8.72
C LYS A 52 3.32 -2.37 -7.77
N ILE A 53 3.42 -2.07 -6.47
CA ILE A 53 3.85 -3.02 -5.44
C ILE A 53 2.71 -3.98 -5.09
N ALA A 54 1.47 -3.52 -5.15
CA ALA A 54 0.29 -4.36 -4.89
C ALA A 54 -0.06 -5.32 -6.05
N LEU A 55 0.53 -5.15 -7.25
CA LEU A 55 0.27 -6.02 -8.40
C LEU A 55 0.58 -7.49 -8.12
N THR A 56 1.62 -7.80 -7.34
CA THR A 56 1.95 -9.18 -6.99
C THR A 56 0.89 -9.82 -6.09
N THR A 57 0.32 -9.08 -5.16
CA THR A 57 -0.82 -9.53 -4.34
C THR A 57 -2.09 -9.63 -5.17
N ALA A 58 -2.34 -8.65 -6.06
CA ALA A 58 -3.50 -8.64 -6.93
C ALA A 58 -3.50 -9.82 -7.92
N GLN A 59 -2.33 -10.26 -8.38
CA GLN A 59 -2.20 -11.44 -9.25
C GLN A 59 -2.75 -12.70 -8.57
N HIS A 60 -2.42 -12.92 -7.29
CA HIS A 60 -2.91 -14.07 -6.54
C HIS A 60 -4.44 -14.08 -6.43
N THR A 61 -5.05 -12.93 -6.12
CA THR A 61 -6.50 -12.78 -6.07
C THR A 61 -7.15 -12.96 -7.45
N TYR A 62 -6.50 -12.49 -8.52
CA TYR A 62 -6.96 -12.74 -9.88
C TYR A 62 -6.97 -14.24 -10.20
N ASP A 63 -5.85 -14.92 -9.94
CA ASP A 63 -5.70 -16.36 -10.20
C ASP A 63 -6.73 -17.19 -9.42
N GLU A 64 -7.05 -16.83 -8.17
CA GLU A 64 -8.09 -17.50 -7.36
C GLU A 64 -9.51 -17.36 -7.93
N ILE A 65 -9.82 -16.21 -8.54
CA ILE A 65 -11.18 -15.88 -9.00
C ILE A 65 -11.39 -16.30 -10.45
N ILE A 66 -10.37 -16.18 -11.31
CA ILE A 66 -10.49 -16.46 -12.75
C ILE A 66 -10.87 -17.91 -13.02
N ASP A 67 -10.44 -18.85 -12.16
CA ASP A 67 -10.80 -20.27 -12.24
C ASP A 67 -12.31 -20.52 -12.01
N GLN A 68 -13.03 -19.58 -11.39
CA GLN A 68 -14.48 -19.66 -11.21
C GLN A 68 -15.27 -19.04 -12.36
N PHE A 69 -14.59 -18.48 -13.37
CA PHE A 69 -15.24 -17.83 -14.49
C PHE A 69 -15.96 -18.89 -15.35
N PRO A 70 -17.31 -18.83 -15.46
CA PRO A 70 -18.06 -19.84 -16.19
C PRO A 70 -17.91 -19.60 -17.70
N VAL A 71 -17.10 -20.44 -18.35
CA VAL A 71 -16.98 -20.53 -19.82
C VAL A 71 -17.80 -21.71 -20.33
#